data_AF-A0AAN8PYW2-F1
#
_entry.id   AF-A0AAN8PYW2-F1
#
_cell.length_a   1.000
_cell.length_b   1.000
_cell.length_c   1.000
_cell.angle_alpha   90.00
_cell.angle_beta   90.00
_cell.angle_gamma   90.00
#
_symmetry.space_group_name_H-M   'P 1'
#
loop_
_entity.id
_entity.type
_entity.pdbx_description
1 polymer ?
#
loop_
_entity_poly.entity_id
_entity_poly.type
_entity_poly.pdbx_seq_one_letter_code
_entity_poly.pdbx_strand_id
1 'polypeptide(L)'
;MKVNFAAQVFSRSVGKVIEKFGGEEAQETAKFILLIDRFFDCLNVRSKFEGQKKRKTDLMPYESIDDPRFKFLTDDFLGYLKDWKKQVDDRAGFSKIEKLKMFLTHQTYKGLVITVKSVVEATKFLLQTLPRPA
;
A
#
# COMPACT_ATOMS: atom_id res chain seq x y z
N MET A 1 3.34 16.90 13.31
CA MET A 1 2.59 16.23 12.21
C MET A 1 1.60 15.23 12.82
N LYS A 2 0.36 15.18 12.31
CA LYS A 2 -0.72 14.33 12.83
C LYS A 2 -1.04 13.19 11.85
N VAL A 3 -0.40 12.03 12.03
CA VAL A 3 -0.52 10.87 11.14
C VAL A 3 -1.94 10.28 11.14
N ASN A 4 -2.66 10.42 12.24
CA ASN A 4 -4.05 9.97 12.36
C ASN A 4 -4.98 10.62 11.32
N PHE A 5 -4.77 11.89 10.96
CA PHE A 5 -5.56 12.55 9.91
C PHE A 5 -5.27 11.97 8.53
N ALA A 6 -4.00 11.71 8.20
CA ALA A 6 -3.64 11.06 6.95
C ALA A 6 -4.27 9.66 6.85
N ALA A 7 -4.22 8.87 7.93
CA ALA A 7 -4.85 7.55 7.97
C ALA A 7 -6.37 7.59 7.82
N GLN A 8 -7.04 8.64 8.31
CA GLN A 8 -8.49 8.82 8.12
C GLN A 8 -8.84 9.17 6.67
N VAL A 9 -8.04 10.04 6.04
CA VAL A 9 -8.21 10.43 4.62
C VAL A 9 -7.98 9.24 3.70
N PHE A 10 -6.91 8.47 3.92
CA PHE A 10 -6.60 7.27 3.14
C PHE A 10 -7.29 6.01 3.68
N SER A 11 -8.51 6.13 4.20
CA SER A 11 -9.23 4.98 4.76
C SER A 11 -10.05 4.25 3.71
N ARG A 12 -10.27 2.94 3.93
CA ARG A 12 -11.17 2.12 3.10
C ARG A 12 -12.54 2.75 2.88
N SER A 13 -13.12 3.35 3.92
CA SER A 13 -14.44 3.96 3.84
C SER A 13 -14.45 5.14 2.88
N VAL A 14 -13.43 6.01 2.93
CA VAL A 14 -13.28 7.14 2.00
C VAL A 14 -13.09 6.63 0.58
N GLY A 15 -12.19 5.66 0.37
CA GLY A 15 -11.97 5.05 -0.94
C GLY A 15 -13.25 4.48 -1.55
N LYS A 16 -14.06 3.76 -0.76
CA LYS A 16 -15.34 3.19 -1.21
C LYS A 16 -16.43 4.22 -1.48
N VAL A 17 -16.45 5.33 -0.75
CA VAL A 17 -17.37 6.43 -1.05
C VAL A 17 -17.01 7.09 -2.38
N ILE A 18 -15.72 7.35 -2.62
CA ILE A 18 -15.25 7.94 -3.89
C ILE A 18 -15.49 6.98 -5.06
N GLU A 19 -15.20 5.69 -4.88
CA GLU A 19 -15.46 4.65 -5.89
C GLU A 19 -16.94 4.63 -6.32
N LYS A 20 -17.86 4.77 -5.35
CA LYS A 20 -19.30 4.69 -5.59
C LYS A 20 -19.93 5.98 -6.11
N PHE A 21 -19.47 7.14 -5.63
CA PHE A 21 -20.15 8.41 -5.85
C PHE A 21 -19.31 9.47 -6.57
N GLY A 22 -18.01 9.23 -6.79
CA GLY A 22 -17.08 10.21 -7.36
C GLY A 22 -17.07 10.30 -8.89
N GLY A 23 -17.87 9.48 -9.59
CA GLY A 23 -17.86 9.43 -11.06
C GLY A 23 -16.61 8.76 -11.65
N GLU A 24 -16.45 8.84 -12.97
CA GLU A 24 -15.36 8.20 -13.70
C GLU A 24 -13.99 8.85 -13.41
N GLU A 25 -13.96 10.18 -13.33
CA GLU A 25 -12.77 10.98 -13.09
C GLU A 25 -12.10 10.71 -11.73
N ALA A 26 -12.86 10.23 -10.74
CA ALA A 26 -12.37 9.95 -9.40
C ALA A 26 -11.98 8.48 -9.17
N GLN A 27 -12.15 7.59 -10.15
CA GLN A 27 -11.91 6.14 -9.97
C GLN A 27 -10.44 5.84 -9.64
N GLU A 28 -9.49 6.47 -10.34
CA GLU A 28 -8.06 6.29 -10.03
C GLU A 28 -7.70 6.85 -8.64
N THR A 29 -8.37 7.91 -8.18
CA THR A 29 -8.20 8.42 -6.82
C THR A 29 -8.72 7.42 -5.78
N ALA A 30 -9.90 6.83 -6.01
CA ALA A 30 -10.45 5.79 -5.14
C ALA A 30 -9.51 4.58 -5.06
N LYS A 31 -9.02 4.11 -6.21
CA LYS A 31 -8.07 3.01 -6.30
C LYS A 31 -6.78 3.31 -5.54
N PHE A 32 -6.21 4.50 -5.71
CA PHE A 32 -5.02 4.93 -4.96
C PHE A 32 -5.27 4.89 -3.45
N ILE A 33 -6.39 5.44 -2.98
CA ILE A 33 -6.75 5.45 -1.55
C ILE A 33 -6.87 4.03 -1.00
N LEU A 34 -7.55 3.13 -1.72
CA LEU A 34 -7.73 1.74 -1.31
C LEU A 34 -6.41 0.97 -1.26
N LEU A 35 -5.51 1.21 -2.22
CA LEU A 35 -4.16 0.63 -2.24
C LEU A 35 -3.34 1.11 -1.03
N ILE A 36 -3.41 2.40 -0.70
CA ILE A 36 -2.69 2.96 0.45
C ILE A 36 -3.27 2.47 1.79
N ASP A 37 -4.60 2.40 1.97
CA ASP A 37 -5.23 1.84 3.17
C ASP A 37 -4.72 0.41 3.42
N ARG A 38 -4.74 -0.41 2.37
CA ARG A 38 -4.35 -1.81 2.45
C ARG A 38 -2.84 -1.98 2.67
N PHE A 39 -2.00 -1.18 2.02
CA PHE A 39 -0.56 -1.12 2.30
C PHE A 39 -0.29 -0.78 3.77
N PHE A 40 -0.97 0.24 4.30
CA PHE A 40 -0.77 0.67 5.68
C PHE A 40 -1.22 -0.40 6.67
N ASP A 41 -2.36 -1.04 6.44
CA ASP A 41 -2.84 -2.16 7.27
C ASP A 41 -1.85 -3.34 7.27
N CYS A 42 -1.34 -3.73 6.09
CA CYS A 42 -0.37 -4.82 5.97
C CYS A 42 0.92 -4.58 6.80
N LEU A 43 1.29 -3.32 7.03
CA LEU A 43 2.49 -2.94 7.78
C LEU A 43 2.22 -2.57 9.24
N ASN A 44 0.96 -2.45 9.64
CA ASN A 44 0.56 -1.95 10.96
C ASN A 44 -0.18 -3.02 11.78
N VAL A 45 0.25 -4.28 11.65
CA VAL A 45 -0.23 -5.40 12.46
C VAL A 45 0.34 -5.28 13.88
N ARG A 46 -0.52 -5.03 14.88
CA ARG A 46 -0.09 -4.82 16.28
C ARG A 46 -0.51 -5.91 17.26
N SER A 47 -1.51 -6.70 16.92
CA SER A 47 -2.01 -7.76 17.79
C SER A 47 -2.70 -8.87 17.00
N LYS A 48 -2.86 -10.03 17.63
CA LYS A 48 -3.57 -11.18 17.06
C LYS A 48 -5.08 -10.95 16.88
N PHE A 49 -5.65 -10.01 17.62
CA PHE A 49 -7.10 -9.83 17.70
C PHE A 49 -7.61 -8.54 17.03
N GLU A 50 -6.72 -7.60 16.72
CA GLU A 50 -7.13 -6.31 16.14
C GLU A 50 -7.77 -6.48 14.76
N GLY A 51 -7.21 -7.33 13.90
CA GLY A 51 -7.80 -7.63 12.60
C GLY A 51 -9.20 -8.23 12.71
N GLN A 52 -9.44 -9.10 13.70
CA GLN A 52 -10.77 -9.66 13.99
C GLN A 52 -11.73 -8.57 14.49
N LYS A 53 -11.32 -7.78 15.48
CA LYS A 53 -12.14 -6.71 16.06
C LYS A 53 -12.53 -5.66 15.02
N LYS A 54 -11.60 -5.27 14.15
CA LYS A 54 -11.81 -4.27 13.10
C LYS A 54 -12.36 -4.87 11.80
N ARG A 55 -12.51 -6.20 11.73
CA ARG A 55 -12.92 -6.94 10.52
C ARG A 55 -12.06 -6.59 9.30
N LYS A 56 -10.75 -6.46 9.52
CA LYS A 56 -9.74 -6.14 8.50
C LYS A 56 -8.74 -7.29 8.43
N THR A 57 -8.82 -8.07 7.37
CA THR A 57 -7.93 -9.23 7.13
C THR A 57 -6.47 -8.81 6.97
N ASP A 58 -6.21 -7.64 6.39
CA ASP A 58 -4.86 -7.15 6.18
C ASP A 58 -4.14 -6.77 7.50
N LEU A 59 -4.88 -6.58 8.60
CA LEU A 59 -4.36 -6.35 9.96
C LEU A 59 -4.13 -7.64 10.77
N MET A 60 -4.34 -8.82 10.19
CA MET A 60 -4.05 -10.09 10.88
C MET A 60 -2.55 -10.36 10.95
N PRO A 61 -2.05 -11.14 11.93
CA PRO A 61 -0.68 -11.66 11.91
C PRO A 61 -0.33 -12.37 10.60
N TYR A 62 0.93 -12.30 10.19
CA TYR A 62 1.44 -13.18 9.13
C TYR A 62 1.73 -14.55 9.74
N GLU A 63 1.19 -15.60 9.13
CA GLU A 63 1.29 -16.98 9.65
C GLU A 63 1.85 -17.96 8.61
N SER A 64 1.97 -17.53 7.35
CA SER A 64 2.43 -18.36 6.23
C SER A 64 3.37 -17.59 5.31
N ILE A 65 4.36 -18.29 4.76
CA ILE A 65 5.28 -17.77 3.74
C ILE A 65 4.56 -17.48 2.42
N ASP A 66 3.42 -18.14 2.20
CA ASP A 66 2.56 -18.01 1.03
C ASP A 66 1.41 -17.02 1.26
N ASP A 67 1.52 -16.15 2.28
CA ASP A 67 0.49 -15.16 2.57
C ASP A 67 0.23 -14.26 1.34
N PRO A 68 -1.02 -14.15 0.86
CA PRO A 68 -1.34 -13.40 -0.35
C PRO A 68 -1.03 -11.90 -0.22
N ARG A 69 -0.89 -11.37 0.99
CA ARG A 69 -0.51 -9.98 1.21
C ARG A 69 0.90 -9.68 0.73
N PHE A 70 1.81 -10.66 0.72
CA PHE A 70 3.14 -10.46 0.14
C PHE A 70 3.04 -10.15 -1.36
N LYS A 71 2.23 -10.92 -2.09
CA LYS A 71 1.96 -10.68 -3.51
C LYS A 71 1.30 -9.32 -3.72
N PHE A 72 0.32 -8.97 -2.90
CA PHE A 72 -0.30 -7.65 -2.96
C PHE A 72 0.74 -6.53 -2.79
N LEU A 73 1.63 -6.62 -1.80
CA LEU A 73 2.65 -5.60 -1.56
C LEU A 73 3.63 -5.48 -2.74
N THR A 74 4.12 -6.62 -3.28
CA THR A 74 5.16 -6.62 -4.32
C THR A 74 4.63 -6.36 -5.72
N ASP A 75 3.49 -6.96 -6.06
CA ASP A 75 3.00 -7.01 -7.43
C ASP A 75 1.94 -5.93 -7.63
N ASP A 76 0.94 -5.86 -6.74
CA ASP A 76 -0.17 -4.92 -6.93
C ASP A 76 0.23 -3.49 -6.51
N PHE A 77 0.75 -3.32 -5.29
CA PHE A 77 1.06 -1.99 -4.75
C PHE A 77 2.30 -1.37 -5.40
N LEU A 78 3.45 -2.07 -5.38
CA LEU A 78 4.64 -1.55 -6.06
C LEU A 78 4.51 -1.55 -7.58
N GLY A 79 3.76 -2.50 -8.16
CA GLY A 79 3.44 -2.50 -9.59
C GLY A 79 2.64 -1.27 -9.98
N TYR A 80 1.59 -0.93 -9.24
CA TYR A 80 0.84 0.30 -9.44
C TYR A 80 1.74 1.55 -9.41
N LEU A 81 2.63 1.67 -8.42
CA LEU A 81 3.54 2.82 -8.34
C LEU A 81 4.54 2.86 -9.50
N LYS A 82 5.02 1.71 -9.94
CA LYS A 82 5.93 1.59 -11.10
C LYS A 82 5.22 2.00 -12.39
N ASP A 83 3.99 1.54 -12.58
CA ASP A 83 3.19 1.86 -13.76
C ASP A 83 2.80 3.34 -13.78
N TRP A 84 2.38 3.90 -12.64
CA TRP A 84 2.12 5.34 -12.52
C TRP A 84 3.38 6.15 -12.85
N LYS A 85 4.54 5.78 -12.30
CA LYS A 85 5.80 6.44 -12.64
C LYS A 85 6.10 6.38 -14.13
N LYS A 86 5.96 5.20 -14.75
CA LYS A 86 6.18 5.02 -16.19
C LYS A 86 5.25 5.90 -17.02
N GLN A 87 3.96 5.94 -16.68
CA GLN A 87 2.99 6.80 -17.37
C GLN A 87 3.36 8.28 -17.30
N VAL A 88 3.87 8.75 -16.15
CA VAL A 88 4.35 10.14 -16.01
C VAL A 88 5.61 10.38 -16.84
N ASP A 89 6.57 9.44 -16.82
CA ASP A 89 7.82 9.53 -17.57
C ASP A 89 7.57 9.53 -19.09
N ASP A 90 6.63 8.70 -19.57
CA ASP A 90 6.27 8.55 -20.99
C ASP A 90 5.35 9.67 -21.51
N ARG A 91 4.79 10.51 -20.63
CA ARG A 91 3.83 11.56 -21.01
C ARG A 91 4.47 12.62 -21.91
N ALA A 92 3.97 12.78 -23.13
CA ALA A 92 4.42 13.84 -24.03
C ALA A 92 3.88 15.23 -23.59
N GLY A 93 4.53 16.30 -24.05
CA GLY A 93 4.05 17.67 -23.85
C GLY A 93 4.36 18.33 -22.50
N PHE A 94 5.12 17.67 -21.62
CA PHE A 94 5.51 18.21 -20.30
C PHE A 94 7.02 18.21 -20.12
N SER A 95 7.54 19.28 -19.51
CA SER A 95 8.92 19.40 -19.08
C SER A 95 9.27 18.42 -17.96
N LYS A 96 10.57 18.21 -17.72
CA LYS A 96 11.05 17.37 -16.60
C LYS A 96 10.53 17.87 -15.25
N ILE A 97 10.46 19.18 -15.05
CA ILE A 97 10.02 19.79 -13.77
C ILE A 97 8.52 19.58 -13.55
N GLU A 98 7.70 19.68 -14.61
CA GLU A 98 6.27 19.42 -14.52
C GLU A 98 5.99 17.96 -14.22
N LYS A 99 6.70 17.04 -14.87
CA LYS A 99 6.60 15.59 -14.59
C LYS A 99 6.95 15.25 -13.14
N LEU A 100 7.95 15.91 -12.56
CA LEU A 100 8.30 15.71 -11.14
C LEU A 100 7.16 16.09 -10.17
N LYS A 101 6.24 16.98 -10.56
CA LYS A 101 5.05 17.34 -9.76
C LYS A 101 3.88 16.36 -9.92
N MET A 102 3.93 15.48 -10.93
CA MET A 102 2.85 14.53 -11.24
C MET A 102 3.02 13.17 -10.57
N PHE A 103 4.14 12.96 -9.87
CA PHE A 103 4.45 11.72 -9.17
C PHE A 103 4.92 12.01 -7.74
N LEU A 104 5.04 10.95 -6.95
CA LEU A 104 5.66 11.01 -5.63
C LEU A 104 7.10 11.54 -5.73
N THR A 105 7.57 12.20 -4.66
CA THR A 105 8.99 12.57 -4.60
C THR A 105 9.86 11.33 -4.71
N HIS A 106 11.06 11.50 -5.29
CA HIS A 106 12.02 10.39 -5.44
C HIS A 106 12.32 9.69 -4.11
N GLN A 107 12.44 10.46 -3.02
CA GLN A 107 12.72 9.92 -1.69
C GLN A 107 11.53 9.10 -1.16
N THR A 108 10.31 9.60 -1.31
CA THR A 108 9.10 8.86 -0.91
C THR A 108 8.96 7.57 -1.70
N TYR A 109 9.11 7.61 -3.02
CA TYR A 109 9.01 6.42 -3.87
C TYR A 109 10.06 5.36 -3.50
N LYS A 110 11.33 5.76 -3.38
CA LYS A 110 12.40 4.85 -2.94
C LYS A 110 12.13 4.28 -1.54
N GLY A 111 11.67 5.11 -0.61
CA GLY A 111 11.33 4.68 0.75
C GLY A 111 10.23 3.61 0.76
N LEU A 112 9.19 3.77 -0.06
CA LEU A 112 8.11 2.78 -0.21
C LEU A 112 8.64 1.45 -0.79
N VAL A 113 9.45 1.51 -1.86
CA VAL A 113 10.05 0.32 -2.47
C VAL A 113 10.93 -0.45 -1.49
N ILE A 114 11.80 0.26 -0.76
CA ILE A 114 12.68 -0.36 0.24
C ILE A 114 11.84 -0.96 1.37
N THR A 115 10.87 -0.22 1.90
CA THR A 115 10.01 -0.69 2.99
C THR A 115 9.31 -1.99 2.63
N VAL A 116 8.66 -2.05 1.45
CA VAL A 116 7.96 -3.25 1.00
C VAL A 116 8.91 -4.43 0.87
N LYS A 117 10.01 -4.26 0.14
CA LYS A 117 10.97 -5.36 -0.09
C LYS A 117 11.53 -5.88 1.24
N SER A 118 11.97 -4.97 2.11
CA SER A 118 12.54 -5.33 3.41
C SER A 118 11.54 -6.05 4.31
N VAL A 119 10.29 -5.58 4.40
CA VAL A 119 9.27 -6.21 5.25
C VAL A 119 8.90 -7.59 4.72
N VAL A 120 8.73 -7.74 3.40
CA VAL A 120 8.40 -9.03 2.79
C VAL A 120 9.51 -10.05 3.06
N GLU A 121 10.77 -9.70 2.77
CA GLU A 121 11.91 -10.59 2.99
C GLU A 121 12.10 -10.93 4.47
N ALA A 122 12.10 -9.93 5.36
CA ALA A 122 12.29 -10.15 6.80
C ALA A 122 11.16 -11.01 7.39
N THR A 123 9.90 -10.76 6.99
CA THR A 123 8.76 -11.52 7.51
C THR A 123 8.81 -12.97 7.03
N LYS A 124 9.10 -13.20 5.73
CA LYS A 124 9.27 -14.56 5.20
C LYS A 124 10.40 -15.31 5.90
N PHE A 125 11.54 -14.65 6.10
CA PHE A 125 12.68 -15.22 6.82
C PHE A 125 12.28 -15.67 8.23
N LEU A 126 11.59 -14.81 8.99
CA LEU A 126 11.11 -15.14 10.34
C LEU A 126 10.11 -16.31 10.34
N LEU A 127 9.19 -16.36 9.37
CA LEU A 127 8.23 -17.44 9.24
C LEU A 127 8.86 -18.79 8.87
N GLN A 128 10.01 -18.78 8.20
CA GLN A 128 10.77 -19.99 7.85
C GLN A 128 11.67 -20.47 8.99
N THR A 129 12.20 -19.53 9.79
CA THR A 129 13.25 -19.82 10.77
C THR A 129 12.73 -20.03 12.19
N LEU A 130 11.57 -19.47 12.54
CA LEU A 130 11.02 -19.62 13.88
C LEU A 130 10.23 -20.92 14.01
N PRO A 131 10.45 -21.72 15.07
CA PRO A 131 9.62 -22.88 15.35
C PRO A 131 8.18 -22.41 15.59
N ARG A 132 7.21 -23.06 14.93
CA ARG A 132 5.79 -22.77 15.19
C ARG A 132 5.48 -23.19 16.63
N PRO A 133 4.82 -22.34 17.43
CA PRO A 133 4.38 -22.75 18.77
C PRO A 133 3.44 -23.96 18.63
N ALA A 134 3.71 -24.99 19.43
CA ALA A 134 2.92 -26.22 19.52
C ALA A 134 1.50 -25.95 20.03
#